data_AF-A0A4Q3XMY9-F1
#
_entry.id   AF-A0A4Q3XMY9-F1
#
_cell.length_a   1.000
_cell.length_b   1.000
_cell.length_c   1.000
_cell.angle_alpha   90.00
_cell.angle_beta   90.00
_cell.angle_gamma   90.00
#
_symmetry.space_group_name_H-M   'P 1'
#
loop_
_entity.id
_entity.type
_entity.pdbx_description
1 polymer ?
#
loop_
_entity_poly.entity_id
_entity_poly.type
_entity_poly.pdbx_seq_one_letter_code
_entity_poly.pdbx_strand_id
1 'polypeptide(L)'
;MAPVQIFIILSALVIMPFAWLRGAGPERGVVALLLAAYLSLPIVQGWRLGPVSVGVALTDLACWAGMIWLVLRYDRWWLLIAAGAQTLNLMAHPVLLLVPNITLRESIAAQWAFSVVSLYS
;
A
#
# COMPACT_ATOMS: atom_id res chain seq x y z
N MET A 1 -3.09 -20.93 4.03
CA MET A 1 -2.47 -19.57 4.01
C MET A 1 -1.00 -19.72 4.31
N ALA A 2 -0.14 -18.97 3.63
CA ALA A 2 1.30 -19.02 3.93
C ALA A 2 1.56 -18.43 5.34
N PRO A 3 2.50 -18.97 6.14
CA PRO A 3 2.79 -18.47 7.50
C PRO A 3 3.05 -16.95 7.56
N VAL A 4 3.71 -16.42 6.54
CA VAL A 4 3.97 -14.97 6.40
C VAL A 4 2.70 -14.13 6.24
N GLN A 5 1.67 -14.63 5.54
CA GLN A 5 0.40 -13.89 5.40
C GLN A 5 -0.31 -13.75 6.75
N ILE A 6 -0.28 -14.81 7.57
CA ILE A 6 -0.86 -14.79 8.91
C ILE A 6 -0.10 -13.75 9.78
N PHE A 7 1.23 -13.74 9.72
CA PHE A 7 2.04 -12.76 10.42
C PHE A 7 1.71 -11.31 10.03
N ILE A 8 1.53 -11.02 8.74
CA ILE A 8 1.16 -9.67 8.26
C ILE A 8 -0.24 -9.27 8.75
N ILE A 9 -1.20 -10.18 8.70
CA ILE A 9 -2.57 -9.88 9.16
C ILE A 9 -2.57 -9.62 10.67
N LEU A 10 -1.88 -10.45 11.46
CA LEU A 10 -1.78 -10.28 12.91
C LEU A 10 -1.06 -8.99 13.28
N SER A 11 0.04 -8.66 12.59
CA SER A 11 0.76 -7.41 12.83
C SER A 11 -0.11 -6.20 12.46
N ALA A 12 -0.86 -6.22 11.35
CA ALA A 12 -1.79 -5.15 11.00
C ALA A 12 -2.90 -4.97 12.05
N LEU A 13 -3.46 -6.07 12.57
CA LEU A 13 -4.48 -6.08 13.63
C LEU A 13 -4.00 -5.49 14.96
N VAL A 14 -2.70 -5.51 15.23
CA VAL A 14 -2.12 -4.93 16.44
C VAL A 14 -1.64 -3.50 16.18
N ILE A 15 -0.89 -3.28 15.10
CA ILE A 15 -0.23 -2.02 14.80
C ILE A 15 -1.23 -0.93 14.45
N MET A 16 -2.25 -1.21 13.61
CA MET A 16 -3.20 -0.17 13.20
C MET A 16 -4.05 0.36 14.36
N PRO A 17 -4.69 -0.48 15.21
CA PRO A 17 -5.43 0.02 16.36
C PRO A 17 -4.51 0.71 17.37
N PHE A 18 -3.29 0.20 17.57
CA PHE A 18 -2.33 0.84 18.46
C PHE A 18 -1.92 2.23 17.94
N ALA A 19 -1.58 2.35 16.65
CA ALA A 19 -1.26 3.62 16.01
C ALA A 19 -2.45 4.60 16.02
N TRP A 20 -3.68 4.09 15.90
CA TRP A 20 -4.88 4.92 16.00
C TRP A 20 -5.09 5.47 17.42
N LEU A 21 -5.03 4.60 18.43
CA LEU A 21 -5.32 4.95 19.82
C LEU A 21 -4.20 5.73 20.49
N ARG A 22 -2.94 5.36 20.23
CA ARG A 22 -1.74 5.88 20.90
C ARG A 22 -0.85 6.75 20.01
N GLY A 23 -1.01 6.69 18.68
CA GLY A 23 -0.23 7.50 17.76
C GLY A 23 -0.63 8.97 17.74
N ALA A 24 0.27 9.81 17.23
CA ALA A 24 0.02 11.23 17.03
C ALA A 24 -0.69 11.47 15.69
N GLY A 25 -0.80 12.75 15.29
CA GLY A 25 -1.42 13.17 14.03
C GLY A 25 -0.97 12.37 12.79
N PRO A 26 0.34 12.22 12.51
CA PRO A 26 0.78 11.52 11.31
C PRO A 26 0.46 10.02 11.33
N GLU A 27 0.57 9.35 12.48
CA GLU A 27 0.25 7.93 12.63
C GLU A 27 -1.24 7.68 12.33
N ARG A 28 -2.12 8.51 12.90
CA ARG A 28 -3.56 8.46 12.63
C ARG A 28 -3.89 8.76 11.17
N GLY A 29 -3.17 9.71 10.57
CA GLY A 29 -3.30 10.05 9.15
C GLY A 29 -2.98 8.88 8.24
N VAL A 30 -1.86 8.19 8.48
CA VAL A 30 -1.49 6.99 7.71
C VAL A 30 -2.53 5.88 7.88
N VAL A 31 -2.97 5.60 9.11
CA VAL A 31 -4.02 4.60 9.36
C VAL A 31 -5.32 4.97 8.65
N ALA A 32 -5.72 6.24 8.67
CA ALA A 32 -6.91 6.71 7.97
C ALA A 32 -6.81 6.50 6.46
N LEU A 33 -5.67 6.83 5.85
CA LEU A 33 -5.43 6.62 4.41
C LEU A 33 -5.50 5.13 4.03
N LEU A 34 -4.85 4.26 4.80
CA LEU A 34 -4.86 2.82 4.56
C LEU A 34 -6.25 2.22 4.74
N LEU A 35 -6.98 2.63 5.77
CA LEU A 35 -8.37 2.20 5.99
C LEU A 35 -9.29 2.70 4.87
N ALA A 36 -9.17 3.96 4.46
CA ALA A 36 -9.96 4.50 3.36
C ALA A 36 -9.68 3.75 2.05
N ALA A 37 -8.41 3.44 1.76
CA ALA A 37 -8.02 2.63 0.62
C ALA A 37 -8.67 1.23 0.68
N TYR A 38 -8.59 0.56 1.82
CA TYR A 38 -9.19 -0.77 2.02
C TYR A 38 -10.72 -0.75 1.87
N LEU A 39 -11.40 0.23 2.48
CA LEU A 39 -12.86 0.35 2.41
C LEU A 39 -13.35 0.74 1.02
N SER A 40 -12.51 1.39 0.20
CA SER A 40 -12.85 1.73 -1.18
C SER A 40 -12.84 0.52 -2.13
N LEU A 41 -12.12 -0.56 -1.79
CA LEU A 41 -11.95 -1.76 -2.62
C LEU A 41 -13.25 -2.29 -3.24
N PRO A 42 -14.33 -2.58 -2.49
CA PRO A 42 -15.57 -3.11 -3.08
C PRO A 42 -16.19 -2.19 -4.13
N ILE A 43 -15.96 -0.88 -4.05
CA ILE A 43 -16.48 0.11 -5.00
C ILE A 43 -15.59 0.15 -6.25
N VAL A 44 -14.26 0.23 -6.05
CA VAL A 44 -13.31 0.49 -7.12
C VAL A 44 -12.89 -0.76 -7.90
N GLN A 45 -13.09 -1.96 -7.34
CA GLN A 45 -12.73 -3.24 -7.99
C GLN A 45 -13.45 -3.49 -9.32
N GLY A 46 -14.63 -2.89 -9.51
CA GLY A 46 -15.40 -2.97 -10.76
C GLY A 46 -14.84 -2.10 -11.88
N TRP A 47 -13.98 -1.12 -11.57
CA TRP A 47 -13.41 -0.20 -12.55
C TRP A 47 -12.15 -0.80 -13.15
N ARG A 48 -12.32 -1.51 -14.28
CA ARG A 48 -11.26 -2.25 -14.96
C ARG A 48 -11.12 -1.81 -16.42
N LEU A 49 -9.88 -1.72 -16.88
CA LEU A 49 -9.50 -1.56 -18.29
C LEU A 49 -8.59 -2.75 -18.63
N GLY A 50 -9.19 -3.80 -19.23
CA GLY A 50 -8.49 -5.06 -19.48
C GLY A 50 -8.07 -5.77 -18.18
N PRO A 51 -6.81 -6.23 -18.06
CA PRO A 51 -6.31 -6.88 -16.84
C PRO A 51 -6.04 -5.90 -15.69
N VAL A 52 -6.08 -4.58 -15.95
CA VAL A 52 -5.72 -3.55 -14.97
C VAL A 52 -6.96 -2.99 -14.28
N SER A 53 -6.95 -2.98 -12.94
CA SER A 53 -7.97 -2.31 -12.15
C SER A 53 -7.58 -0.84 -11.93
N VAL A 54 -8.07 0.04 -12.79
CA VAL A 54 -7.78 1.47 -12.73
C VAL A 54 -8.31 2.08 -11.43
N GLY A 55 -9.42 1.58 -10.91
CA GLY A 55 -9.93 2.00 -9.61
C GLY A 55 -8.92 1.77 -8.48
N VAL A 56 -8.29 0.59 -8.43
CA VAL A 56 -7.26 0.28 -7.42
C VAL A 56 -6.01 1.15 -7.62
N ALA A 57 -5.57 1.35 -8.86
CA ALA A 57 -4.42 2.21 -9.16
C ALA A 57 -4.63 3.66 -8.71
N LEU A 58 -5.83 4.21 -8.91
CA LEU A 58 -6.19 5.55 -8.45
C LEU A 58 -6.24 5.63 -6.91
N THR A 59 -6.78 4.61 -6.25
CA THR A 59 -6.76 4.54 -4.78
C THR A 59 -5.33 4.51 -4.24
N ASP A 60 -4.44 3.71 -4.84
CA ASP A 60 -3.04 3.63 -4.44
C ASP A 60 -2.29 4.94 -4.69
N LEU A 61 -2.59 5.64 -5.78
CA LEU A 61 -2.06 6.97 -6.09
C LEU A 61 -2.50 8.01 -5.08
N ALA A 62 -3.78 8.01 -4.69
CA ALA A 62 -4.32 8.90 -3.66
C ALA A 62 -3.69 8.62 -2.29
N CYS A 63 -3.52 7.35 -1.94
CA CYS A 63 -2.85 6.92 -0.71
C CYS A 63 -1.38 7.37 -0.70
N TRP A 64 -0.66 7.17 -1.81
CA TRP A 64 0.70 7.65 -2.00
C TRP A 64 0.82 9.17 -1.83
N ALA A 65 -0.03 9.94 -2.51
CA ALA A 65 -0.05 11.40 -2.40
C ALA A 65 -0.32 11.86 -0.96
N GLY A 66 -1.24 11.20 -0.25
CA GLY A 66 -1.51 11.45 1.16
C GLY A 66 -0.31 11.18 2.06
N MET A 67 0.43 10.08 1.82
CA MET A 67 1.66 9.78 2.57
C MET A 67 2.77 10.78 2.29
N ILE A 68 2.98 11.19 1.02
CA ILE A 68 3.95 12.23 0.67
C ILE A 68 3.61 13.54 1.36
N TRP A 69 2.32 13.92 1.40
CA TRP A 69 1.89 15.10 2.12
C TRP A 69 2.21 15.01 3.61
N LEU A 70 2.04 13.85 4.24
CA LEU A 70 2.43 13.63 5.64
C LEU A 70 3.95 13.73 5.84
N VAL A 71 4.75 13.15 4.94
CA VAL A 71 6.22 13.25 4.94
C VAL A 71 6.67 14.71 4.91
N LEU A 72 6.06 15.54 4.05
CA LEU A 72 6.43 16.94 3.91
C LEU A 72 6.04 17.80 5.12
N ARG A 73 5.08 17.34 5.93
CA ARG A 73 4.51 18.11 7.04
C ARG A 73 5.03 17.69 8.41
N TYR A 74 5.56 16.48 8.52
CA TYR A 74 6.00 15.90 9.78
C TYR A 74 7.41 15.34 9.65
N ASP A 75 8.30 15.77 10.54
CA ASP A 75 9.68 15.29 10.60
C ASP A 75 9.76 13.93 11.31
N ARG A 76 9.27 12.87 10.65
CA ARG A 76 9.36 11.49 11.14
C ARG A 76 9.97 10.59 10.07
N TRP A 77 11.16 10.07 10.34
CA TRP A 77 11.91 9.21 9.42
C TRP A 77 11.10 8.00 8.91
N TRP A 78 10.22 7.42 9.73
CA TRP A 78 9.43 6.26 9.35
C TRP A 78 8.37 6.58 8.28
N LEU A 79 7.91 7.84 8.17
CA LEU A 79 6.97 8.25 7.11
C LEU A 79 7.61 8.16 5.73
N LEU A 80 8.92 8.45 5.62
CA LEU A 80 9.67 8.30 4.38
C LEU A 80 9.71 6.84 3.93
N ILE A 81 9.90 5.91 4.89
CA ILE A 81 9.89 4.47 4.60
C ILE A 81 8.49 4.03 4.16
N ALA A 82 7.44 4.48 4.85
CA ALA A 82 6.06 4.17 4.48
C ALA A 82 5.71 4.68 3.07
N ALA A 83 6.08 5.94 2.76
CA ALA A 83 5.89 6.52 1.43
C ALA A 83 6.73 5.80 0.37
N GLY A 84 7.96 5.37 0.69
CA GLY A 84 8.82 4.56 -0.17
C GLY A 84 8.18 3.22 -0.49
N ALA A 85 7.69 2.49 0.51
CA ALA A 85 6.97 1.23 0.32
C ALA A 85 5.72 1.42 -0.56
N GLN A 86 4.93 2.47 -0.31
CA GLN A 86 3.76 2.80 -1.13
C GLN A 86 4.16 3.19 -2.56
N THR A 87 5.31 3.83 -2.77
CA THR A 87 5.86 4.15 -4.10
C THR A 87 6.14 2.86 -4.87
N LEU A 88 6.78 1.88 -4.23
CA LEU A 88 7.06 0.60 -4.88
C LEU A 88 5.76 -0.17 -5.21
N ASN A 89 4.77 -0.12 -4.31
CA ASN A 89 3.45 -0.69 -4.61
C ASN A 89 2.77 0.01 -5.81
N LEU A 90 2.85 1.35 -5.87
CA LEU A 90 2.31 2.12 -6.99
C LEU A 90 2.98 1.75 -8.32
N MET A 91 4.29 1.44 -8.31
CA MET A 91 5.05 1.00 -9.50
C MET A 91 4.61 -0.37 -10.03
N ALA A 92 3.87 -1.18 -9.28
CA ALA A 92 3.32 -2.43 -9.78
C ALA A 92 2.25 -2.20 -10.88
N HIS A 93 1.51 -1.10 -10.82
CA HIS A 93 0.46 -0.76 -11.80
C HIS A 93 0.98 -0.49 -13.22
N PRO A 94 2.00 0.37 -13.43
CA PRO A 94 2.56 0.57 -14.77
C PRO A 94 3.25 -0.68 -15.31
N VAL A 95 3.84 -1.53 -14.46
CA VAL A 95 4.43 -2.82 -14.89
C VAL A 95 3.36 -3.74 -15.48
N LEU A 96 2.18 -3.82 -14.86
CA LEU A 96 1.04 -4.57 -15.39
C LEU A 96 0.52 -4.02 -16.73
N LEU A 97 0.61 -2.71 -16.95
CA LEU A 97 0.23 -2.08 -18.23
C LEU A 97 1.24 -2.39 -19.33
N LEU A 98 2.54 -2.39 -19.01
CA LEU A 98 3.63 -2.59 -19.97
C LEU A 98 3.82 -4.06 -20.34
N VAL A 99 3.49 -4.99 -19.44
CA VAL A 99 3.63 -6.44 -19.65
C VAL A 99 2.28 -7.13 -19.48
N PRO A 100 1.42 -7.13 -20.52
CA PRO A 100 0.04 -7.60 -20.43
C PRO A 100 -0.11 -9.11 -20.19
N ASN A 101 0.99 -9.87 -20.25
CA ASN A 101 1.01 -11.33 -20.05
C ASN A 101 1.60 -11.75 -18.68
N ILE A 102 1.73 -10.81 -17.74
CA ILE A 102 2.10 -11.11 -16.36
C ILE A 102 0.97 -11.89 -15.69
N THR A 103 1.29 -13.05 -15.14
CA THR A 103 0.37 -13.86 -14.35
C THR A 103 0.08 -13.17 -13.00
N LEU A 104 -1.10 -13.43 -12.42
CA LEU A 104 -1.47 -12.94 -11.09
C LEU A 104 -0.40 -13.27 -10.01
N ARG A 105 0.31 -14.39 -10.18
CA ARG A 105 1.37 -14.81 -9.28
C ARG A 105 2.62 -13.95 -9.42
N GLU A 106 2.99 -13.54 -10.62
CA GLU A 106 4.14 -12.67 -10.90
C GLU A 106 3.86 -11.23 -10.46
N SER A 107 2.62 -10.75 -10.58
CA SER A 107 2.24 -9.42 -10.07
C SER A 107 2.27 -9.36 -8.55
N ILE A 108 1.79 -10.41 -7.89
CA ILE A 108 1.92 -10.58 -6.44
C ILE A 108 3.41 -10.67 -6.10
N ALA A 109 4.18 -11.54 -6.74
CA ALA A 109 5.61 -11.68 -6.49
C ALA A 109 6.40 -10.37 -6.67
N ALA A 110 6.03 -9.51 -7.62
CA ALA A 110 6.61 -8.18 -7.78
C ALA A 110 6.30 -7.29 -6.56
N GLN A 111 5.04 -7.22 -6.13
CA GLN A 111 4.65 -6.48 -4.91
C GLN A 111 5.37 -7.00 -3.65
N TRP A 112 5.56 -8.33 -3.55
CA TRP A 112 6.33 -8.94 -2.45
C TRP A 112 7.83 -8.66 -2.56
N ALA A 113 8.43 -8.78 -3.76
CA ALA A 113 9.84 -8.48 -3.97
C ALA A 113 10.15 -7.03 -3.59
N PHE A 114 9.28 -6.10 -3.98
CA PHE A 114 9.37 -4.71 -3.56
C PHE A 114 9.21 -4.50 -2.04
N SER A 115 8.30 -5.24 -1.39
CA SER A 115 8.11 -5.20 0.07
C SER A 115 9.28 -5.83 0.86
N VAL A 116 9.97 -6.80 0.26
CA VAL A 116 11.14 -7.47 0.85
C VAL A 116 12.39 -6.62 0.67
N VAL A 117 12.57 -5.97 -0.48
CA VAL A 117 13.72 -5.08 -0.73
C VAL A 117 13.76 -3.92 0.27
N SER A 118 12.61 -3.38 0.70
CA SER A 118 12.56 -2.34 1.74
C SER A 118 12.96 -2.80 3.14
N LEU A 119 13.12 -4.10 3.39
CA LEU A 119 13.60 -4.64 4.68
C LEU A 119 15.13 -4.78 4.73
N TYR A 120 15.81 -4.68 3.58
CA TYR A 120 17.26 -4.90 3.46
C TYR A 120 18.04 -3.69 2.94
N SER A 121 17.39 -2.53 2.77
CA SER A 121 17.98 -1.23 2.42
C SER A 121 17.89 -0.25 3.57
#